data_AF-A0A1E8FIF0-F1
#
_entry.id   AF-A0A1E8FIF0-F1
#
_cell.length_a   1.000
_cell.length_b   1.000
_cell.length_c   1.000
_cell.angle_alpha   90.00
_cell.angle_beta   90.00
_cell.angle_gamma   90.00
#
_symmetry.space_group_name_H-M   'P 1'
#
loop_
_entity.id
_entity.type
_entity.pdbx_description
1 polymer ?
#
loop_
_entity_poly.entity_id
_entity_poly.type
_entity_poly.pdbx_seq_one_letter_code
_entity_poly.pdbx_strand_id
1 'polypeptide(L)'
;MTKMSMWAIYWRFYLVVFSVFLLTVLVIQLLPVLPLIPNTVYHPTAFWLMAGLITFILSLFVPQGLVYACYGKRLSFRPVFWTRLHYCLYGLFGFLAAFALIVQAVASPFVWAGYKLYCQPAVLLLGPWVAVSLTLSVAKQNNRP
;
A
#
# COMPACT_ATOMS: atom_id res chain seq x y z
N MET A 1 14.57 -20.82 -3.34
CA MET A 1 13.28 -20.09 -3.33
C MET A 1 12.90 -19.77 -4.77
N THR A 2 11.76 -20.26 -5.26
CA THR A 2 11.43 -20.28 -6.69
C THR A 2 10.79 -18.98 -7.16
N LYS A 3 11.00 -18.57 -8.43
CA LYS A 3 10.32 -17.41 -9.06
C LYS A 3 8.80 -17.45 -8.87
N MET A 4 8.21 -18.65 -8.84
CA MET A 4 6.79 -18.89 -8.57
C MET A 4 6.32 -18.33 -7.23
N SER A 5 7.15 -18.39 -6.19
CA SER A 5 6.80 -17.85 -4.88
C SER A 5 6.74 -16.31 -4.88
N MET A 6 7.64 -15.64 -5.60
CA MET A 6 7.62 -14.17 -5.74
C MET A 6 6.34 -13.70 -6.42
N TRP A 7 5.98 -14.34 -7.53
CA TRP A 7 4.76 -14.02 -8.27
C TRP A 7 3.49 -14.24 -7.43
N ALA A 8 3.46 -15.31 -6.65
CA ALA A 8 2.35 -15.62 -5.76
C ALA A 8 2.16 -14.54 -4.68
N ILE A 9 3.24 -14.01 -4.11
CA ILE A 9 3.16 -12.93 -3.11
C ILE A 9 2.76 -11.62 -3.77
N TYR A 10 3.33 -11.33 -4.94
CA TYR A 10 3.06 -10.11 -5.71
C TYR A 10 1.56 -9.93 -5.98
N TRP A 11 0.88 -10.93 -6.54
CA TRP A 11 -0.56 -10.83 -6.81
C TRP A 11 -1.42 -10.67 -5.56
N ARG A 12 -1.05 -11.33 -4.45
CA ARG A 12 -1.77 -11.15 -3.18
C ARG A 12 -1.65 -9.73 -2.65
N PHE A 13 -0.46 -9.15 -2.77
CA PHE A 13 -0.23 -7.77 -2.39
C PHE A 13 -1.10 -6.83 -3.23
N TYR A 14 -1.15 -7.05 -4.54
CA TYR A 14 -2.03 -6.28 -5.44
C TYR A 14 -3.50 -6.41 -5.10
N LEU A 15 -3.97 -7.63 -4.81
CA LEU A 15 -5.34 -7.88 -4.41
C LEU A 15 -5.67 -7.06 -3.16
N VAL A 16 -4.77 -7.03 -2.17
CA VAL A 16 -4.95 -6.20 -0.97
C VAL A 16 -4.99 -4.72 -1.31
N VAL A 17 -4.03 -4.20 -2.09
CA VAL A 17 -4.00 -2.78 -2.48
C VAL A 17 -5.29 -2.38 -3.20
N PHE A 18 -5.74 -3.21 -4.14
CA PHE A 18 -6.97 -3.00 -4.89
C PHE A 18 -8.21 -3.02 -3.98
N SER A 19 -8.32 -4.01 -3.09
CA SER A 19 -9.42 -4.09 -2.13
C SER A 19 -9.45 -2.90 -1.18
N VAL A 20 -8.31 -2.45 -0.67
CA VAL A 20 -8.21 -1.24 0.18
C VAL A 20 -8.61 0.00 -0.62
N PHE A 21 -8.18 0.11 -1.87
CA PHE A 21 -8.54 1.21 -2.75
C PHE A 21 -10.06 1.28 -2.97
N LEU A 22 -10.69 0.15 -3.34
CA LEU A 22 -12.14 0.07 -3.50
C LEU A 22 -12.88 0.43 -2.21
N LEU A 23 -12.42 -0.09 -1.07
CA LEU A 23 -13.03 0.23 0.22
C LEU A 23 -12.87 1.72 0.56
N THR A 24 -11.73 2.33 0.22
CA THR A 24 -11.50 3.76 0.42
C THR A 24 -12.45 4.59 -0.44
N VAL A 25 -12.64 4.23 -1.70
CA VAL A 25 -13.62 4.88 -2.58
C VAL A 25 -15.03 4.76 -2.00
N LEU A 26 -15.43 3.57 -1.57
CA LEU A 26 -16.74 3.32 -0.98
C LEU A 26 -16.93 4.13 0.32
N VAL A 27 -15.93 4.16 1.20
CA VAL A 27 -15.97 4.94 2.44
C VAL A 27 -16.11 6.44 2.14
N ILE A 28 -15.39 6.97 1.17
CA ILE A 28 -15.47 8.38 0.78
C ILE A 28 -16.81 8.74 0.12
N GLN A 29 -17.45 7.78 -0.56
CA GLN A 29 -18.78 7.98 -1.13
C GLN A 29 -19.88 7.93 -0.07
N LEU A 30 -19.76 7.05 0.92
CA LEU A 30 -20.76 6.85 1.97
C LEU A 30 -20.61 7.85 3.13
N LEU A 31 -19.39 8.26 3.43
CA LEU A 31 -19.07 9.25 4.46
C LEU A 31 -18.57 10.53 3.79
N PRO A 32 -19.12 11.71 4.12
CA PRO A 32 -18.73 12.97 3.49
C PRO A 32 -17.39 13.49 4.02
N VAL A 33 -16.34 12.65 4.05
CA VAL A 33 -15.02 12.97 4.59
C VAL A 33 -14.31 14.04 3.76
N LEU A 34 -14.38 13.97 2.42
CA LEU A 34 -13.74 14.96 1.55
C LEU A 34 -14.41 16.34 1.63
N PRO A 35 -15.76 16.47 1.61
CA PRO A 35 -16.42 17.76 1.85
C PRO A 35 -16.05 18.47 3.15
N LEU A 36 -15.62 17.75 4.19
CA LEU A 36 -15.15 18.36 5.45
C LEU A 36 -13.80 19.07 5.31
N ILE A 37 -13.09 18.88 4.21
CA ILE A 37 -11.79 19.49 3.91
C ILE A 37 -12.05 20.68 2.98
N PRO A 38 -12.00 21.93 3.46
CA PRO A 38 -12.39 23.10 2.66
C PRO A 38 -11.52 23.30 1.42
N ASN A 39 -10.25 22.91 1.53
CA ASN A 39 -9.28 23.02 0.47
C ASN A 39 -9.14 21.68 -0.26
N THR A 40 -9.78 21.61 -1.43
CA THR A 40 -9.83 20.42 -2.29
C THR A 40 -8.46 19.93 -2.74
N VAL A 41 -7.46 20.79 -2.65
CA VAL A 41 -6.10 20.44 -3.05
C VAL A 41 -5.55 19.34 -2.12
N TYR A 42 -5.99 19.24 -0.86
CA TYR A 42 -5.59 18.17 0.08
C TYR A 42 -6.34 16.84 -0.11
N HIS A 43 -7.33 16.76 -1.00
CA HIS A 43 -8.12 15.53 -1.18
C HIS A 43 -7.28 14.29 -1.49
N PRO A 44 -6.24 14.33 -2.34
CA PRO A 44 -5.43 13.14 -2.61
C PRO A 44 -4.63 12.66 -1.40
N THR A 45 -4.11 13.59 -0.59
CA THR A 45 -3.44 13.25 0.67
C THR A 45 -4.43 12.60 1.63
N ALA A 46 -5.62 13.19 1.79
CA ALA A 46 -6.69 12.63 2.62
C ALA A 46 -7.11 11.23 2.13
N PHE A 47 -7.22 11.03 0.82
CA PHE A 47 -7.53 9.73 0.21
C PHE A 47 -6.52 8.66 0.63
N TRP A 48 -5.21 8.93 0.50
CA TRP A 48 -4.18 7.96 0.85
C TRP A 48 -4.07 7.73 2.36
N LEU A 49 -4.31 8.76 3.18
CA LEU A 49 -4.41 8.61 4.63
C LEU A 49 -5.60 7.74 5.03
N MET A 50 -6.76 7.89 4.37
CA MET A 50 -7.91 7.03 4.60
C MET A 50 -7.62 5.58 4.21
N ALA A 51 -6.93 5.33 3.09
CA ALA A 51 -6.47 3.99 2.72
C ALA A 51 -5.54 3.39 3.78
N GLY A 52 -4.61 4.19 4.31
CA GLY A 52 -3.75 3.80 5.43
C GLY A 52 -4.53 3.48 6.70
N LEU A 53 -5.51 4.31 7.07
CA LEU A 53 -6.36 4.12 8.24
C LEU A 53 -7.24 2.86 8.11
N ILE A 54 -7.83 2.64 6.95
CA ILE A 54 -8.59 1.42 6.65
C ILE A 54 -7.70 0.20 6.80
N THR A 55 -6.51 0.23 6.19
CA THR A 55 -5.53 -0.84 6.32
C THR A 55 -5.16 -1.08 7.79
N PHE A 56 -5.04 0.00 8.57
CA PHE A 56 -4.74 -0.05 9.99
C PHE A 56 -5.84 -0.75 10.77
N ILE A 57 -7.08 -0.31 10.61
CA ILE A 57 -8.25 -0.90 11.27
C ILE A 57 -8.39 -2.39 10.89
N LEU A 58 -8.29 -2.73 9.60
CA LEU A 58 -8.39 -4.11 9.15
C LEU A 58 -7.27 -4.99 9.72
N SER A 59 -6.07 -4.43 9.95
CA SER A 59 -4.97 -5.17 10.55
C SER A 59 -5.19 -5.57 12.00
N LEU A 60 -6.04 -4.85 12.74
CA LEU A 60 -6.38 -5.20 14.12
C LEU A 60 -7.07 -6.57 14.19
N PHE A 61 -7.73 -7.00 13.11
CA PHE A 61 -8.39 -8.29 13.00
C PHE A 61 -7.51 -9.37 12.35
N VAL A 62 -6.41 -8.98 11.72
CA VAL A 62 -5.49 -9.89 11.01
C VAL A 62 -4.05 -9.59 11.46
N PRO A 63 -3.58 -10.14 12.59
CA PRO A 63 -2.29 -9.78 13.17
C PRO A 63 -1.08 -10.15 12.29
N GLN A 64 -1.23 -11.15 11.40
CA GLN A 64 -0.19 -11.47 10.41
C GLN A 64 -0.18 -10.52 9.20
N GLY A 65 -1.15 -9.60 9.09
CA GLY A 65 -1.27 -8.64 8.00
C GLY A 65 -2.23 -9.07 6.89
N LEU A 66 -2.73 -8.09 6.12
CA LEU A 66 -3.76 -8.32 5.10
C LEU A 66 -3.29 -9.21 3.95
N VAL A 67 -2.01 -9.09 3.57
CA VAL A 67 -1.42 -9.94 2.52
C VAL A 67 -1.44 -11.42 2.92
N TYR A 68 -1.31 -11.71 4.22
CA TYR A 68 -1.45 -13.07 4.73
C TYR A 68 -2.89 -13.60 4.68
N ALA A 69 -3.89 -12.75 4.95
CA ALA A 69 -5.30 -13.14 4.85
C ALA A 69 -5.68 -13.64 3.44
N CYS A 70 -5.02 -13.13 2.40
CA CYS A 70 -5.19 -13.57 1.02
C CYS A 70 -4.49 -14.92 0.73
N TYR A 71 -4.84 -15.98 1.46
CA TYR A 71 -4.28 -17.33 1.31
C TYR A 71 -2.75 -17.43 1.52
N GLY A 72 -2.20 -16.65 2.46
CA GLY A 72 -0.78 -16.66 2.81
C GLY A 72 -0.31 -17.96 3.45
N LYS A 73 -1.19 -18.65 4.20
CA LYS A 73 -0.89 -19.94 4.85
C LYS A 73 -0.38 -21.01 3.86
N ARG A 74 -0.81 -20.97 2.59
CA ARG A 74 -0.39 -21.92 1.54
C ARG A 74 1.08 -21.80 1.14
N LEU A 75 1.72 -20.67 1.44
CA LEU A 75 3.10 -20.41 1.05
C LEU A 75 4.12 -20.74 2.15
N SER A 76 3.65 -21.16 3.33
CA SER A 76 4.49 -21.65 4.45
C SER A 76 5.65 -20.72 4.86
N PHE A 77 5.51 -19.40 4.67
CA PHE A 77 6.46 -18.41 5.19
C PHE A 77 6.25 -18.18 6.69
N ARG A 78 7.36 -17.86 7.39
CA ARG A 78 7.35 -17.49 8.81
C ARG A 78 6.45 -16.27 9.05
N PRO A 79 5.75 -16.16 10.19
CA PRO A 79 4.89 -15.00 10.51
C PRO A 79 5.57 -13.64 10.32
N VAL A 80 6.83 -13.52 10.72
CA VAL A 80 7.66 -12.29 10.59
C VAL A 80 7.73 -11.78 9.15
N PHE A 81 7.73 -12.66 8.15
CA PHE A 81 7.74 -12.28 6.74
C PHE A 81 6.47 -11.48 6.38
N TRP A 82 5.32 -11.98 6.83
CA TRP A 82 4.03 -11.36 6.55
C TRP A 82 3.85 -10.04 7.28
N THR A 83 4.29 -9.96 8.53
CA THR A 83 4.31 -8.71 9.30
C THR A 83 5.15 -7.64 8.62
N ARG A 84 6.33 -7.99 8.06
CA ARG A 84 7.17 -7.05 7.30
C ARG A 84 6.49 -6.56 6.02
N LEU A 85 5.88 -7.47 5.24
CA LEU A 85 5.11 -7.07 4.07
C LEU A 85 3.96 -6.13 4.42
N HIS A 86 3.32 -6.36 5.56
CA HIS A 86 2.26 -5.49 6.07
C HIS A 86 2.78 -4.09 6.42
N TYR A 87 3.97 -3.98 7.02
CA TYR A 87 4.63 -2.69 7.21
C TYR A 87 4.98 -2.00 5.89
N CYS A 88 5.41 -2.75 4.87
CA CYS A 88 5.63 -2.18 3.54
C CYS A 88 4.32 -1.64 2.92
N LEU A 89 3.18 -2.28 3.18
CA LEU A 89 1.87 -1.79 2.73
C LEU A 89 1.50 -0.45 3.41
N TYR A 90 1.73 -0.32 4.72
CA TYR A 90 1.60 0.98 5.38
C TYR A 90 2.55 2.02 4.83
N GLY A 91 3.82 1.64 4.65
CA GLY A 91 4.83 2.50 4.07
C GLY A 91 4.43 3.00 2.68
N LEU A 92 3.80 2.15 1.86
CA LEU A 92 3.29 2.53 0.54
C LEU A 92 2.21 3.60 0.62
N PHE A 93 1.19 3.43 1.45
CA PHE A 93 0.11 4.43 1.59
C PHE A 93 0.59 5.72 2.26
N GLY A 94 1.43 5.61 3.29
CA GLY A 94 2.06 6.76 3.94
C GLY A 94 2.96 7.54 2.98
N PHE A 95 3.75 6.84 2.17
CA PHE A 95 4.56 7.44 1.11
C PHE A 95 3.70 8.16 0.09
N LEU A 96 2.62 7.54 -0.42
CA LEU A 96 1.72 8.18 -1.37
C LEU A 96 1.04 9.42 -0.78
N ALA A 97 0.64 9.40 0.49
CA ALA A 97 0.07 10.55 1.19
C ALA A 97 1.09 11.70 1.32
N ALA A 98 2.28 11.40 1.84
CA ALA A 98 3.34 12.40 2.02
C ALA A 98 3.79 12.98 0.67
N PHE A 99 3.95 12.13 -0.34
CA PHE A 99 4.39 12.56 -1.66
C PHE A 99 3.31 13.36 -2.38
N ALA A 100 2.02 13.01 -2.23
CA ALA A 100 0.93 13.84 -2.72
C ALA A 100 0.97 15.25 -2.13
N LEU A 101 1.21 15.36 -0.81
CA LEU A 101 1.32 16.64 -0.11
C LEU A 101 2.52 17.45 -0.59
N ILE A 102 3.69 16.82 -0.75
CA ILE A 102 4.92 17.50 -1.22
C ILE A 102 4.73 18.00 -2.64
N VAL A 103 4.32 17.11 -3.57
CA VAL A 103 4.13 17.48 -4.98
C VAL A 103 3.11 18.59 -5.05
N GLN A 104 1.99 18.49 -4.35
CA GLN A 104 0.99 19.53 -4.29
C GLN A 104 1.56 20.90 -3.84
N ALA A 105 2.43 20.92 -2.83
CA ALA A 105 2.96 22.16 -2.28
C ALA A 105 3.92 22.90 -3.23
N VAL A 106 4.56 22.18 -4.16
CA VAL A 106 5.63 22.73 -5.01
C VAL A 106 5.36 22.63 -6.52
N ALA A 107 4.37 21.85 -6.94
CA ALA A 107 4.14 21.54 -8.35
C ALA A 107 3.25 22.58 -9.04
N SER A 108 3.65 22.92 -10.27
CA SER A 108 2.73 23.54 -11.22
C SER A 108 1.59 22.57 -11.59
N PRO A 109 0.46 23.05 -12.12
CA PRO A 109 -0.66 22.19 -12.55
C PRO A 109 -0.24 21.08 -13.52
N PHE A 110 0.74 21.34 -14.39
CA PHE A 110 1.28 20.35 -15.32
C PHE A 110 2.03 19.22 -14.60
N VAL A 111 2.89 19.55 -13.64
CA VAL A 111 3.63 18.56 -12.84
C VAL A 111 2.67 17.74 -11.98
N TRP A 112 1.63 18.38 -11.44
CA TRP A 112 0.57 17.69 -10.69
C TRP A 112 -0.20 16.67 -11.53
N ALA A 113 -0.55 17.01 -12.77
CA ALA A 113 -1.19 16.09 -13.69
C ALA A 113 -0.26 14.90 -14.02
N GLY A 114 1.01 15.17 -14.28
CA GLY A 114 2.02 14.13 -14.51
C GLY A 114 2.19 13.18 -13.32
N TYR A 115 2.18 13.73 -12.11
CA TYR A 115 2.21 12.93 -10.88
C TYR A 115 1.02 11.96 -10.78
N LYS A 116 -0.20 12.44 -11.02
CA LYS A 116 -1.41 11.61 -10.97
C LYS A 116 -1.45 10.54 -12.05
N LEU A 117 -1.07 10.88 -13.28
CA LEU A 117 -1.18 9.98 -14.43
C LEU A 117 -0.10 8.91 -14.47
N TYR A 118 1.13 9.25 -14.05
CA TYR A 118 2.28 8.36 -14.24
C TYR A 118 2.89 7.93 -12.92
N CYS A 119 3.17 8.87 -12.01
CA CYS A 119 3.91 8.56 -10.79
C CYS A 119 3.09 7.72 -9.80
N GLN A 120 1.84 8.09 -9.53
CA GLN A 120 0.98 7.32 -8.63
C GLN A 120 0.76 5.88 -9.13
N PRO A 121 0.36 5.63 -10.39
CA PRO A 121 0.27 4.27 -10.92
C PRO A 121 1.61 3.54 -10.89
N ALA A 122 2.72 4.18 -11.26
CA ALA A 122 4.03 3.54 -11.20
C ALA A 122 4.41 3.10 -9.77
N VAL A 123 4.16 3.94 -8.77
CA VAL A 123 4.41 3.61 -7.35
C VAL A 123 3.51 2.48 -6.88
N LEU A 124 2.23 2.48 -7.25
CA LEU A 124 1.32 1.37 -6.93
C LEU A 124 1.71 0.08 -7.65
N LEU A 125 2.28 0.19 -8.86
CA LEU A 125 2.69 -0.97 -9.63
C LEU A 125 3.99 -1.59 -9.11
N LEU A 126 4.98 -0.74 -8.84
CA LEU A 126 6.34 -1.15 -8.44
C LEU A 126 6.48 -1.33 -6.92
N GLY A 127 5.68 -0.64 -6.12
CA GLY A 127 5.71 -0.73 -4.66
C GLY A 127 5.62 -2.15 -4.12
N PRO A 128 4.64 -2.98 -4.56
CA PRO A 128 4.55 -4.39 -4.20
C PRO A 128 5.79 -5.19 -4.59
N TRP A 129 6.38 -4.92 -5.76
CA TRP A 129 7.62 -5.58 -6.19
C TRP A 129 8.78 -5.26 -5.25
N VAL A 130 8.96 -3.98 -4.93
CA VAL A 130 10.00 -3.49 -4.02
C VAL A 130 9.80 -4.08 -2.62
N ALA A 131 8.57 -4.05 -2.09
CA ALA A 131 8.21 -4.61 -0.79
C ALA A 131 8.56 -6.10 -0.68
N VAL A 132 8.18 -6.88 -1.70
CA VAL A 132 8.51 -8.32 -1.76
C VAL A 132 10.01 -8.53 -1.84
N SER A 133 10.70 -7.81 -2.72
CA SER A 133 12.15 -7.94 -2.92
C SER A 133 12.95 -7.61 -1.66
N LEU A 134 12.59 -6.53 -0.97
CA LEU A 134 13.20 -6.14 0.30
C LEU A 134 12.96 -7.19 1.38
N THR A 135 11.71 -7.61 1.56
CA THR A 135 11.36 -8.58 2.61
C THR A 135 12.06 -9.92 2.39
N LEU A 136 12.17 -10.36 1.14
CA LEU A 136 12.89 -11.58 0.77
C LEU A 136 14.40 -11.47 0.98
N SER A 137 15.00 -10.32 0.67
CA SER A 137 16.43 -10.09 0.86
C SER A 137 16.80 -10.21 2.33
N VAL A 138 16.00 -9.61 3.22
CA VAL A 138 16.22 -9.72 4.68
C VAL A 138 15.93 -11.13 5.17
N ALA A 139 14.92 -11.82 4.64
CA ALA A 139 14.66 -13.22 5.00
C ALA A 139 15.80 -14.16 4.60
N LYS A 140 16.50 -13.89 3.50
CA LYS A 140 17.69 -14.64 3.07
C LYS A 140 18.90 -14.38 3.98
N GLN A 141 19.07 -13.15 4.46
CA GLN A 141 20.15 -12.81 5.40
C GLN A 141 19.95 -13.49 6.76
N ASN A 142 18.73 -13.49 7.30
CA ASN A 142 18.41 -14.11 8.60
C ASN A 142 18.49 -15.65 8.61
N ASN A 143 18.74 -16.29 7.47
CA ASN A 143 18.91 -17.74 7.34
C ASN A 143 20.34 -18.13 6.90
N ARG A 144 21.28 -17.18 6.87
CA ARG A 144 22.71 -17.53 6.73
C ARG A 144 23.23 -17.95 8.11
N PRO A 145 23.98 -19.06 8.20
CA PRO A 145 24.56 -19.52 9.46
C PRO A 145 25.52 -18.49 10.05
#